data_AF-A0A8H5JJC4-F1
#
_entry.id   AF-A0A8H5JJC4-F1
#
_cell.length_a   1.000
_cell.length_b   1.000
_cell.length_c   1.000
_cell.angle_alpha   90.00
_cell.angle_beta   90.00
_cell.angle_gamma   90.00
#
_symmetry.space_group_name_H-M   'P 1'
#
loop_
_entity.id
_entity.type
_entity.pdbx_description
1 polymer ?
#
loop_
_entity_poly.entity_id
_entity_poly.type
_entity_poly.pdbx_seq_one_letter_code
_entity_poly.pdbx_strand_id
1 'polypeptide(L)'
;MFGGSPARVLKGLHQGYGFFTIRGLKPNNFSSKENIIIHVGITSYIGDSRALQQNYYSAQAEALLHVCDVKQSEKNIQEDVFLAPGNESIAVGFHSDNGDNVSLYCWSTAEQGGDLYLSSSWKVYNDLALKSPEVLRIFAQPWQWQDSRTGDEKLRSHKAPIIYFANNKLVINYQKRPLVGSKQEPRDRRLDPLSRDQEAALAAFDRVAAENAISLEQEPGDMHFFNNLALLHSRSAFCDGKDQAVQRHLTRLIFRNSELGWEIPRDLLPNWSKYYDHAREIEHSPEEPHPWAFSLEGHD
;
A
#
# COMPACT_ATOMS: atom_id res chain seq x y z
N MET A 1 -2.67 -19.02 -18.58
CA MET A 1 -3.91 -19.19 -19.38
C MET A 1 -4.96 -18.20 -18.83
N PHE A 2 -5.03 -16.96 -19.35
CA PHE A 2 -6.10 -16.01 -18.98
C PHE A 2 -7.31 -16.22 -19.90
N GLY A 3 -8.03 -17.32 -19.68
CA GLY A 3 -9.24 -17.67 -20.42
C GLY A 3 -10.53 -17.16 -19.78
N GLY A 4 -10.54 -15.95 -19.21
CA GLY A 4 -11.72 -15.35 -18.57
C GLY A 4 -12.08 -14.02 -19.22
N SER A 5 -13.36 -13.75 -19.42
CA SER A 5 -13.79 -12.41 -19.86
C SER A 5 -13.34 -11.34 -18.84
N PRO A 6 -13.08 -10.09 -19.25
CA PRO A 6 -12.73 -8.99 -18.34
C PRO A 6 -13.70 -8.86 -17.15
N ALA A 7 -14.99 -9.10 -17.39
CA ALA A 7 -16.03 -9.14 -16.36
C ALA A 7 -15.77 -10.17 -15.25
N ARG A 8 -15.18 -11.33 -15.56
CA ARG A 8 -14.84 -12.35 -14.57
C ARG A 8 -13.68 -11.91 -13.68
N VAL A 9 -12.69 -11.23 -14.24
CA VAL A 9 -11.54 -10.71 -13.50
C VAL A 9 -11.98 -9.61 -12.52
N LEU A 10 -12.80 -8.68 -13.00
CA LEU A 10 -13.43 -7.62 -12.19
C LEU A 10 -14.25 -8.19 -11.03
N LYS A 11 -15.13 -9.16 -11.31
CA LYS A 11 -15.89 -9.85 -10.25
C LYS A 11 -14.98 -10.62 -9.30
N GLY A 12 -13.89 -11.23 -9.78
CA GLY A 12 -12.91 -11.90 -8.93
C GLY A 12 -12.26 -10.97 -7.91
N LEU A 13 -11.95 -9.74 -8.32
CA LEU A 13 -11.36 -8.70 -7.46
C LEU A 13 -12.33 -8.21 -6.39
N HIS A 14 -13.60 -7.96 -6.72
CA HIS A 14 -14.53 -7.34 -5.77
C HIS A 14 -15.47 -8.33 -5.06
N GLN A 15 -15.72 -9.49 -5.64
CA GLN A 15 -16.72 -10.46 -5.17
C GLN A 15 -16.15 -11.87 -5.00
N GLY A 16 -14.92 -12.11 -5.45
CA GLY A 16 -14.22 -13.40 -5.35
C GLY A 16 -13.09 -13.39 -4.34
N TYR A 17 -11.93 -13.94 -4.73
CA TYR A 17 -10.75 -14.06 -3.88
C TYR A 17 -10.11 -12.74 -3.49
N GLY A 18 -10.47 -11.62 -4.14
CA GLY A 18 -9.95 -10.31 -3.78
C GLY A 18 -8.63 -9.97 -4.45
N PHE A 19 -8.04 -10.84 -5.27
CA PHE A 19 -6.81 -10.55 -5.99
C PHE A 19 -6.68 -11.36 -7.28
N PHE A 20 -5.82 -10.89 -8.19
CA PHE A 20 -5.33 -11.63 -9.34
C PHE A 20 -4.00 -11.03 -9.84
N THR A 21 -3.27 -11.79 -10.64
CA THR A 21 -2.04 -11.33 -11.31
C THR A 21 -2.25 -11.38 -12.82
N ILE A 22 -1.79 -10.38 -13.56
CA ILE A 22 -1.57 -10.47 -15.01
C ILE A 22 -0.08 -10.77 -15.20
N ARG A 23 0.23 -11.88 -15.87
CA ARG A 23 1.60 -12.34 -16.10
C ARG A 23 1.95 -12.32 -17.59
N GLY A 24 3.21 -12.00 -17.90
CA GLY A 24 3.80 -12.16 -19.23
C GLY A 24 4.19 -10.87 -19.93
N LEU A 25 4.06 -9.71 -19.28
CA LEU A 25 4.64 -8.47 -19.81
C LEU A 25 6.17 -8.57 -19.80
N LYS A 26 6.82 -7.74 -20.61
CA LYS A 26 8.29 -7.70 -20.74
C LYS A 26 8.78 -6.27 -20.53
N PRO A 27 8.88 -5.79 -19.27
CA PRO A 27 9.22 -4.41 -18.96
C PRO A 27 10.48 -3.91 -19.66
N ASN A 28 11.50 -4.76 -19.79
CA ASN A 28 12.77 -4.44 -20.45
C ASN A 28 12.65 -4.16 -21.95
N ASN A 29 11.51 -4.46 -22.59
CA ASN A 29 11.25 -4.12 -23.99
C ASN A 29 10.64 -2.72 -24.16
N PHE A 30 10.40 -2.01 -23.06
CA PHE A 30 9.69 -0.73 -23.04
C PHE A 30 10.51 0.30 -22.26
N SER A 31 10.44 1.56 -22.68
CA SER A 31 10.91 2.69 -21.88
C SER A 31 10.10 2.84 -20.58
N SER A 32 10.61 3.60 -19.60
CA SER A 32 9.89 3.89 -18.35
C SER A 32 8.51 4.50 -18.61
N LYS A 33 8.45 5.47 -19.54
CA LYS A 33 7.20 6.08 -20.01
C LYS A 33 6.21 5.06 -20.57
N GLU A 34 6.66 4.15 -21.42
CA GLU A 34 5.81 3.10 -22.00
C GLU A 34 5.33 2.11 -20.94
N ASN A 35 6.20 1.73 -19.99
CA ASN A 35 5.80 0.89 -18.86
C ASN A 35 4.73 1.56 -17.99
N ILE A 36 4.82 2.87 -17.77
CA ILE A 36 3.78 3.66 -17.08
C ILE A 36 2.48 3.69 -17.87
N ILE A 37 2.55 3.94 -19.19
CA ILE A 37 1.36 3.92 -20.07
C ILE A 37 0.68 2.54 -20.01
N ILE A 38 1.47 1.46 -20.03
CA ILE A 38 0.95 0.08 -19.89
C ILE A 38 0.26 -0.08 -18.53
N HIS A 39 0.91 0.33 -17.42
CA HIS A 39 0.36 0.17 -16.07
C HIS A 39 -0.94 0.96 -15.88
N VAL A 40 -0.94 2.23 -16.24
CA VAL A 40 -2.10 3.12 -16.16
C VAL A 40 -3.21 2.66 -17.11
N GLY A 41 -2.85 2.27 -18.34
CA GLY A 41 -3.78 1.80 -19.36
C GLY A 41 -4.53 0.56 -18.92
N ILE A 42 -3.81 -0.50 -18.52
CA ILE A 42 -4.43 -1.74 -18.04
C ILE A 42 -5.28 -1.48 -16.78
N THR A 43 -4.76 -0.71 -15.82
CA THR A 43 -5.50 -0.38 -14.59
C THR A 43 -6.79 0.40 -14.90
N SER A 44 -6.79 1.24 -15.94
CA SER A 44 -7.99 2.00 -16.35
C SER A 44 -9.12 1.14 -16.93
N TYR A 45 -8.83 -0.09 -17.38
CA TYR A 45 -9.87 -1.07 -17.73
C TYR A 45 -10.46 -1.78 -16.52
N ILE A 46 -9.76 -1.75 -15.38
CA ILE A 46 -10.13 -2.44 -14.15
C ILE A 46 -10.84 -1.47 -13.20
N GLY A 47 -10.43 -0.20 -13.17
CA GLY A 47 -11.09 0.87 -12.43
C GLY A 47 -11.06 2.21 -13.16
N ASP A 48 -12.09 3.00 -12.93
CA ASP A 48 -12.38 4.26 -13.60
C ASP A 48 -11.88 5.50 -12.84
N SER A 49 -11.37 5.34 -11.62
CA SER A 49 -10.74 6.44 -10.87
C SER A 49 -9.45 5.99 -10.21
N ARG A 50 -8.45 6.89 -10.16
CA ARG A 50 -7.19 6.69 -9.45
C ARG A 50 -7.14 7.60 -8.25
N ALA A 51 -6.50 7.16 -7.18
CA ALA A 51 -6.26 7.99 -6.01
C ALA A 51 -4.96 8.78 -6.18
N LEU A 52 -4.96 10.04 -5.76
CA LEU A 52 -3.75 10.80 -5.55
C LEU A 52 -3.09 10.36 -4.25
N GLN A 53 -1.82 9.98 -4.37
CA GLN A 53 -1.01 9.46 -3.30
C GLN A 53 -0.01 10.55 -2.88
N GLN A 54 0.10 10.79 -1.57
CA GLN A 54 1.12 11.71 -1.09
C GLN A 54 2.49 11.08 -1.31
N ASN A 55 3.32 11.76 -2.09
CA ASN A 55 4.74 11.48 -2.14
C ASN A 55 5.44 12.31 -1.04
N TYR A 56 6.41 11.73 -0.34
CA TYR A 56 7.12 12.40 0.75
C TYR A 56 8.24 13.33 0.27
N TYR A 57 8.64 13.24 -1.01
CA TYR A 57 9.65 14.10 -1.64
C TYR A 57 9.07 15.34 -2.35
N SER A 58 7.75 15.39 -2.55
CA SER A 58 7.08 16.42 -3.35
C SER A 58 5.85 16.96 -2.60
N ALA A 59 5.61 18.27 -2.72
CA ALA A 59 4.35 18.87 -2.25
C ALA A 59 3.15 18.46 -3.12
N GLN A 60 3.39 18.01 -4.35
CA GLN A 60 2.38 17.55 -5.28
C GLN A 60 2.12 16.06 -5.10
N ALA A 61 0.86 15.69 -4.91
CA ALA A 61 0.43 14.30 -4.88
C ALA A 61 0.43 13.69 -6.29
N GLU A 62 0.67 12.38 -6.38
CA GLU A 62 0.88 11.67 -7.64
C GLU A 62 -0.10 10.50 -7.76
N ALA A 63 -0.60 10.23 -8.97
CA ALA A 63 -1.49 9.11 -9.21
C ALA A 63 -0.73 7.78 -9.21
N LEU A 64 0.50 7.79 -9.73
CA LEU A 64 1.42 6.64 -9.77
C LEU A 64 2.66 6.92 -8.91
N LEU A 65 3.06 5.94 -8.10
CA LEU A 65 4.29 5.99 -7.32
C LEU A 65 5.25 4.89 -7.75
N HIS A 66 6.56 5.17 -7.72
CA HIS A 66 7.58 4.14 -7.80
C HIS A 66 7.88 3.56 -6.41
N VAL A 67 7.95 2.24 -6.34
CA VAL A 67 8.18 1.43 -5.14
C VAL A 67 9.49 0.67 -5.32
N CYS A 68 10.58 1.31 -4.93
CA CYS A 68 11.97 0.87 -5.05
C CYS A 68 12.80 1.38 -3.86
N ASP A 69 13.93 0.75 -3.57
CA ASP A 69 14.83 1.20 -2.49
C ASP A 69 15.37 2.60 -2.82
N VAL A 70 15.14 3.56 -1.94
CA VAL A 70 15.61 4.94 -2.14
C VAL A 70 16.96 5.09 -1.47
N LYS A 71 18.02 5.05 -2.28
CA LYS A 71 19.41 5.16 -1.81
C LYS A 71 19.80 6.62 -1.67
N GLN A 72 20.06 7.06 -0.45
CA GLN A 72 20.70 8.35 -0.17
C GLN A 72 22.20 8.24 -0.46
N SER A 73 22.73 9.07 -1.36
CA SER A 73 24.18 9.15 -1.65
C SER A 73 24.79 10.38 -0.98
N GLU A 74 26.11 10.37 -0.75
CA GLU A 74 26.86 11.47 -0.10
C GLU A 74 26.66 12.83 -0.78
N LYS A 75 26.40 12.83 -2.09
CA LYS A 75 26.14 14.05 -2.88
C LYS A 75 24.73 14.62 -2.69
N ASN A 76 23.83 13.86 -2.08
CA ASN A 76 22.39 14.13 -1.97
C ASN A 76 21.83 13.70 -0.61
N ILE A 77 22.63 13.80 0.47
CA ILE A 77 22.14 13.64 1.84
C ILE A 77 21.27 14.85 2.15
N GLN A 78 19.96 14.64 2.14
CA GLN A 78 19.07 15.53 2.86
C GLN A 78 18.86 14.93 4.25
N GLU A 79 19.38 15.61 5.26
CA GLU A 79 18.93 15.42 6.63
C GLU A 79 17.39 15.61 6.65
N ASP A 80 16.68 14.72 7.34
CA ASP A 80 15.21 14.75 7.53
C ASP A 80 14.29 14.36 6.35
N VAL A 81 14.76 13.59 5.35
CA VAL A 81 13.85 13.00 4.35
C VAL A 81 13.15 11.76 4.90
N PHE A 82 11.83 11.84 5.04
CA PHE A 82 10.99 10.68 5.34
C PHE A 82 10.89 9.77 4.12
N LEU A 83 11.21 8.48 4.30
CA LEU A 83 10.99 7.45 3.30
C LEU A 83 9.70 6.71 3.63
N ALA A 84 8.82 6.53 2.64
CA ALA A 84 7.71 5.61 2.83
C ALA A 84 8.27 4.18 3.02
N PRO A 85 7.66 3.31 3.83
CA PRO A 85 8.18 1.95 4.04
C PRO A 85 8.35 1.13 2.74
N GLY A 86 7.54 1.42 1.71
CA GLY A 86 7.69 0.81 0.38
C GLY A 86 8.96 1.23 -0.38
N ASN A 87 9.62 2.29 0.09
CA ASN A 87 10.82 2.88 -0.47
C ASN A 87 12.10 2.59 0.33
N GLU A 88 12.03 1.66 1.28
CA GLU A 88 13.18 1.17 2.04
C GLU A 88 13.38 -0.33 1.79
N SER A 89 14.58 -0.85 2.04
CA SER A 89 14.93 -2.28 1.98
C SER A 89 14.44 -3.14 3.16
N ILE A 90 13.93 -2.53 4.23
CA ILE A 90 13.43 -3.23 5.42
C ILE A 90 12.10 -3.95 5.20
N ALA A 91 11.77 -4.96 6.02
CA ALA A 91 10.46 -5.62 5.91
C ALA A 91 9.30 -4.63 6.18
N VAL A 92 8.24 -4.74 5.39
CA VAL A 92 6.99 -3.98 5.59
C VAL A 92 5.94 -4.94 6.13
N GLY A 93 5.45 -4.68 7.35
CA GLY A 93 4.43 -5.51 8.00
C GLY A 93 3.08 -5.49 7.28
N PHE A 94 2.16 -6.36 7.69
CA PHE A 94 0.80 -6.40 7.14
C PHE A 94 0.09 -5.06 7.34
N HIS A 95 -0.48 -4.54 6.27
CA HIS A 95 -1.23 -3.29 6.27
C HIS A 95 -2.26 -3.24 5.13
N SER A 96 -3.14 -2.26 5.21
CA SER A 96 -3.96 -1.78 4.09
C SER A 96 -3.54 -0.35 3.75
N ASP A 97 -3.43 -0.04 2.47
CA ASP A 97 -3.20 1.33 1.98
C ASP A 97 -4.43 2.22 2.21
N ASN A 98 -4.28 3.52 1.99
CA ASN A 98 -5.42 4.43 1.90
C ASN A 98 -6.02 4.35 0.49
N GLY A 99 -7.18 3.70 0.36
CA GLY A 99 -7.90 3.55 -0.91
C GLY A 99 -8.51 2.17 -1.12
N ASP A 100 -9.22 2.00 -2.24
CA ASP A 100 -10.07 0.84 -2.47
C ASP A 100 -9.30 -0.41 -2.94
N ASN A 101 -8.48 -0.26 -3.98
CA ASN A 101 -7.73 -1.35 -4.62
C ASN A 101 -6.32 -0.89 -4.95
N VAL A 102 -5.41 -1.85 -4.97
CA VAL A 102 -3.99 -1.61 -5.29
C VAL A 102 -3.64 -2.37 -6.56
N SER A 103 -2.86 -1.72 -7.42
CA SER A 103 -2.17 -2.35 -8.55
C SER A 103 -0.67 -2.16 -8.39
N LEU A 104 0.09 -3.25 -8.45
CA LEU A 104 1.56 -3.27 -8.41
C LEU A 104 2.09 -3.87 -9.71
N TYR A 105 2.89 -3.13 -10.47
CA TYR A 105 3.53 -3.63 -11.69
C TYR A 105 5.04 -3.79 -11.47
N CYS A 106 5.54 -5.01 -11.56
CA CYS A 106 6.95 -5.34 -11.34
C CYS A 106 7.77 -5.15 -12.62
N TRP A 107 8.70 -4.20 -12.58
CA TRP A 107 9.66 -3.98 -13.66
C TRP A 107 10.88 -4.88 -13.46
N SER A 108 11.33 -5.00 -12.22
CA SER A 108 12.46 -5.83 -11.80
C SER A 108 12.30 -6.27 -10.33
N THR A 109 12.95 -7.38 -9.98
CA THR A 109 13.00 -7.93 -8.62
C THR A 109 14.36 -7.63 -7.97
N ALA A 110 14.42 -7.70 -6.64
CA ALA A 110 15.69 -7.67 -5.91
C ALA A 110 16.55 -8.90 -6.26
N GLU A 111 17.83 -8.85 -5.94
CA GLU A 111 18.70 -10.05 -5.97
C GLU A 111 18.25 -11.07 -4.93
N GLN A 112 17.83 -10.62 -3.74
CA GLN A 112 17.35 -11.48 -2.65
C GLN A 112 16.13 -10.86 -1.95
N GLY A 113 15.13 -11.69 -1.64
CA GLY A 113 13.94 -11.31 -0.89
C GLY A 113 13.00 -10.35 -1.62
N GLY A 114 12.22 -9.57 -0.86
CA GLY A 114 11.25 -8.61 -1.41
C GLY A 114 9.94 -9.25 -1.85
N ASP A 115 9.67 -10.45 -1.36
CA ASP A 115 8.47 -11.24 -1.63
C ASP A 115 7.22 -10.50 -1.16
N LEU A 116 6.18 -10.55 -1.98
CA LEU A 116 4.87 -9.98 -1.69
C LEU A 116 3.99 -11.05 -1.01
N TYR A 117 3.36 -10.67 0.10
CA TYR A 117 2.40 -11.53 0.79
C TYR A 117 1.04 -10.87 0.85
N LEU A 118 -0.01 -11.68 0.74
CA LEU A 118 -1.40 -11.28 0.96
C LEU A 118 -2.00 -12.07 2.12
N SER A 119 -2.86 -11.45 2.91
CA SER A 119 -3.61 -12.11 3.97
C SER A 119 -5.06 -11.63 3.98
N SER A 120 -6.01 -12.58 4.02
CA SER A 120 -7.43 -12.24 4.01
C SER A 120 -7.86 -11.64 5.34
N SER A 121 -8.31 -10.37 5.34
CA SER A 121 -8.78 -9.70 6.55
C SER A 121 -10.00 -10.40 7.14
N TRP A 122 -10.80 -11.05 6.30
CA TRP A 122 -11.96 -11.87 6.69
C TRP A 122 -11.55 -13.16 7.39
N LYS A 123 -10.51 -13.84 6.89
CA LYS A 123 -9.99 -15.04 7.56
C LYS A 123 -9.35 -14.69 8.90
N VAL A 124 -8.58 -13.60 8.95
CA VAL A 124 -8.00 -13.08 10.19
C VAL A 124 -9.09 -12.73 11.21
N TYR A 125 -10.15 -12.04 10.78
CA TYR A 125 -11.30 -11.74 11.62
C TYR A 125 -11.95 -13.00 12.18
N ASN A 126 -12.22 -14.02 11.34
CA ASN A 126 -12.85 -15.25 11.79
C ASN A 126 -11.99 -16.00 12.81
N ASP A 127 -10.68 -16.07 12.60
CA ASP A 127 -9.76 -16.73 13.54
C ASP A 127 -9.70 -15.98 14.87
N LEU A 128 -9.68 -14.64 14.84
CA LEU A 128 -9.73 -13.81 16.04
C LEU A 128 -11.09 -13.92 16.74
N ALA A 129 -12.20 -13.97 16.01
CA ALA A 129 -13.53 -14.14 16.61
C ALA A 129 -13.65 -15.45 17.39
N LEU A 130 -12.99 -16.51 16.91
CA LEU A 130 -12.96 -17.82 17.56
C LEU A 130 -12.00 -17.88 18.76
N LYS A 131 -10.80 -17.31 18.62
CA LYS A 131 -9.70 -17.52 19.58
C LYS A 131 -9.46 -16.34 20.53
N SER A 132 -9.74 -15.13 20.08
CA SER A 132 -9.36 -13.86 20.75
C SER A 132 -10.37 -12.74 20.45
N PRO A 133 -11.67 -12.90 20.75
CA PRO A 133 -12.71 -11.94 20.38
C PRO A 133 -12.55 -10.57 21.06
N GLU A 134 -11.76 -10.48 22.14
CA GLU A 134 -11.36 -9.23 22.77
C GLU A 134 -10.56 -8.31 21.83
N VAL A 135 -9.72 -8.87 20.96
CA VAL A 135 -8.97 -8.09 19.96
C VAL A 135 -9.94 -7.33 19.04
N LEU A 136 -11.01 -7.99 18.61
CA LEU A 136 -12.04 -7.39 17.76
C LEU A 136 -12.84 -6.32 18.50
N ARG A 137 -13.16 -6.54 19.78
CA ARG A 137 -13.83 -5.54 20.62
C ARG A 137 -12.97 -4.27 20.78
N ILE A 138 -11.66 -4.42 20.92
CA ILE A 138 -10.72 -3.30 21.00
C ILE A 138 -10.63 -2.59 19.64
N PHE A 139 -10.56 -3.33 18.54
CA PHE A 139 -10.49 -2.75 17.18
C PHE A 139 -11.75 -1.98 16.79
N ALA A 140 -12.89 -2.33 17.38
CA ALA A 140 -14.17 -1.63 17.18
C ALA A 140 -14.31 -0.33 17.99
N GLN A 141 -13.44 -0.09 18.99
CA GLN A 141 -13.43 1.19 19.71
C GLN A 141 -12.82 2.30 18.84
N PRO A 142 -13.11 3.58 19.11
CA PRO A 142 -12.42 4.68 18.44
C PRO A 142 -10.93 4.74 18.81
N TRP A 143 -10.03 4.62 17.83
CA TRP A 143 -8.59 4.80 17.97
C TRP A 143 -8.17 6.21 17.59
N GLN A 144 -7.14 6.75 18.23
CA GLN A 144 -6.60 8.06 17.88
C GLN A 144 -5.56 7.93 16.76
N TRP A 145 -5.90 8.42 15.58
CA TRP A 145 -5.08 8.40 14.37
C TRP A 145 -4.35 9.72 14.19
N GLN A 146 -3.05 9.67 13.90
CA GLN A 146 -2.25 10.85 13.59
C GLN A 146 -2.27 11.15 12.08
N ASP A 147 -2.70 12.36 11.70
CA ASP A 147 -2.77 12.81 10.30
C ASP A 147 -1.69 13.84 9.93
N SER A 148 -1.14 14.55 10.92
CA SER A 148 -0.03 15.47 10.76
C SER A 148 1.31 14.77 10.92
N ARG A 149 2.37 15.33 10.32
CA ARG A 149 3.73 14.90 10.66
C ARG A 149 4.07 15.35 12.07
N THR A 150 4.95 14.60 12.72
CA THR A 150 5.43 14.97 14.05
C THR A 150 6.33 16.21 13.94
N GLY A 151 6.06 17.20 14.79
CA GLY A 151 6.71 18.51 14.72
C GLY A 151 5.91 19.57 13.96
N ASP A 152 4.82 19.21 13.27
CA ASP A 152 3.87 20.18 12.73
C ASP A 152 3.34 21.09 13.86
N GLU A 153 3.32 22.41 13.64
CA GLU A 153 2.83 23.40 14.61
C GLU A 153 1.43 23.01 15.13
N LYS A 154 0.55 22.61 14.20
CA LYS A 154 -0.81 22.14 14.50
C LYS A 154 -0.88 20.63 14.38
N LEU A 155 -1.16 19.97 15.51
CA LEU A 155 -1.52 18.55 15.54
C LEU A 155 -2.84 18.34 14.79
N ARG A 156 -2.81 17.51 13.74
CA ARG A 156 -4.02 16.98 13.10
C ARG A 156 -4.15 15.52 13.47
N SER A 157 -5.29 15.18 14.06
CA SER A 157 -5.64 13.81 14.43
C SER A 157 -7.14 13.63 14.39
N HIS A 158 -7.58 12.39 14.20
CA HIS A 158 -8.99 12.03 14.26
C HIS A 158 -9.19 10.75 15.09
N LYS A 159 -10.45 10.46 15.45
CA LYS A 159 -10.82 9.21 16.10
C LYS A 159 -11.67 8.36 15.17
N ALA A 160 -11.24 7.13 14.94
CA ALA A 160 -11.98 6.18 14.11
C ALA A 160 -11.63 4.73 14.50
N PRO A 161 -12.54 3.76 14.34
CA PRO A 161 -12.23 2.34 14.52
C PRO A 161 -11.15 1.82 13.55
N ILE A 162 -10.64 0.62 13.82
CA ILE A 162 -9.81 -0.13 12.86
C ILE A 162 -10.69 -1.05 12.00
N ILE A 163 -11.75 -1.58 12.60
CA ILE A 163 -12.68 -2.52 11.98
C ILE A 163 -14.03 -1.88 11.70
N TYR A 164 -14.57 -2.17 10.52
CA TYR A 164 -15.84 -1.66 10.05
C TYR A 164 -16.66 -2.76 9.40
N PHE A 165 -17.99 -2.59 9.44
CA PHE A 165 -18.91 -3.42 8.68
C PHE A 165 -19.84 -2.50 7.89
N ALA A 166 -19.72 -2.54 6.56
CA ALA A 166 -20.50 -1.72 5.65
C ALA A 166 -21.11 -2.62 4.56
N ASN A 167 -22.42 -2.53 4.35
CA ASN A 167 -23.15 -3.31 3.34
C ASN A 167 -22.79 -4.82 3.30
N ASN A 168 -22.82 -5.46 4.47
CA ASN A 168 -22.45 -6.87 4.65
C ASN A 168 -20.99 -7.24 4.28
N LYS A 169 -20.11 -6.23 4.21
CA LYS A 169 -18.67 -6.41 3.99
C LYS A 169 -17.91 -5.98 5.23
N LEU A 170 -17.03 -6.87 5.69
CA LEU A 170 -16.00 -6.53 6.65
C LEU A 170 -14.93 -5.71 5.93
N VAL A 171 -14.62 -4.54 6.48
CA VAL A 171 -13.52 -3.68 6.07
C VAL A 171 -12.60 -3.49 7.27
N ILE A 172 -11.31 -3.74 7.09
CA ILE A 172 -10.30 -3.47 8.12
C ILE A 172 -9.31 -2.45 7.55
N ASN A 173 -9.32 -1.24 8.10
CA ASN A 173 -8.31 -0.24 7.80
C ASN A 173 -7.17 -0.37 8.82
N TYR A 174 -6.12 -1.09 8.45
CA TYR A 174 -5.01 -1.42 9.34
C TYR A 174 -3.71 -0.77 8.88
N GLN A 175 -3.30 0.30 9.56
CA GLN A 175 -2.01 0.94 9.38
C GLN A 175 -1.40 1.22 10.76
N LYS A 176 -0.26 0.59 11.06
CA LYS A 176 0.38 0.79 12.37
C LYS A 176 0.99 2.17 12.53
N ARG A 177 1.61 2.72 11.48
CA ARG A 177 2.39 3.97 11.60
C ARG A 177 1.59 5.15 12.19
N PRO A 178 0.36 5.49 11.72
CA PRO A 178 -0.44 6.54 12.34
C PRO A 178 -0.88 6.25 13.78
N LEU A 179 -0.79 4.99 14.22
CA LEU A 179 -1.20 4.53 15.55
C LEU A 179 -0.02 4.42 16.54
N VAL A 180 1.16 4.01 16.10
CA VAL A 180 2.31 3.74 16.99
C VAL A 180 3.53 4.60 16.66
N GLY A 181 3.55 5.28 15.52
CA GLY A 181 4.72 5.97 14.97
C GLY A 181 5.72 5.02 14.32
N SER A 182 6.82 5.59 13.83
CA SER A 182 8.00 4.87 13.34
C SER A 182 9.27 5.57 13.86
N LYS A 183 10.45 5.03 13.52
CA LYS A 183 11.72 5.69 13.85
C LYS A 183 11.86 7.05 13.15
N GLN A 184 11.41 7.15 11.89
CA GLN A 184 11.48 8.37 11.08
C GLN A 184 10.34 9.36 11.40
N GLU A 185 9.19 8.84 11.84
CA GLU A 185 8.02 9.66 12.21
C GLU A 185 7.46 9.14 13.54
N PRO A 186 8.10 9.49 14.67
CA PRO A 186 7.64 9.04 15.98
C PRO A 186 6.25 9.60 16.26
N ARG A 187 5.40 8.90 17.02
CA ARG A 187 4.07 9.41 17.37
C ARG A 187 4.18 10.71 18.17
N ASP A 188 3.33 11.68 17.86
CA ASP A 188 3.31 12.98 18.54
C ASP A 188 2.96 12.81 20.02
N ARG A 189 3.78 13.41 20.90
CA ARG A 189 3.63 13.30 22.37
C ARG A 189 2.37 13.99 22.91
N ARG A 190 1.69 14.81 22.10
CA ARG A 190 0.39 15.41 22.42
C ARG A 190 -0.76 14.41 22.31
N LEU A 191 -0.54 13.25 21.68
CA LEU A 191 -1.51 12.16 21.59
C LEU A 191 -1.35 11.21 22.76
N ASP A 192 -2.45 10.57 23.16
CA ASP A 192 -2.39 9.56 24.21
C ASP A 192 -1.57 8.35 23.73
N PRO A 193 -0.73 7.76 24.59
CA PRO A 193 -0.07 6.50 24.28
C PRO A 193 -1.10 5.38 24.17
N LEU A 194 -0.74 4.33 23.45
CA LEU A 194 -1.58 3.14 23.41
C LEU A 194 -1.64 2.49 24.79
N SER A 195 -2.82 1.98 25.13
CA SER A 195 -2.94 1.06 26.27
C SER A 195 -2.24 -0.27 25.97
N ARG A 196 -1.86 -1.01 27.02
CA ARG A 196 -1.30 -2.37 26.88
C ARG A 196 -2.21 -3.30 26.08
N ASP A 197 -3.52 -3.16 26.25
CA ASP A 197 -4.52 -3.96 25.53
C ASP A 197 -4.53 -3.63 24.04
N GLN A 198 -4.38 -2.35 23.68
CA GLN A 198 -4.25 -1.91 22.29
C GLN A 198 -2.97 -2.46 21.65
N GLU A 199 -1.83 -2.37 22.33
CA GLU A 199 -0.56 -2.94 21.84
C GLU A 199 -0.65 -4.46 21.65
N ALA A 200 -1.23 -5.17 22.64
CA ALA A 200 -1.45 -6.61 22.55
C ALA A 200 -2.41 -6.98 21.41
N ALA A 201 -3.46 -6.18 21.17
CA ALA A 201 -4.39 -6.39 20.07
C ALA A 201 -3.72 -6.21 18.70
N LEU A 202 -2.86 -5.19 18.53
CA LEU A 202 -2.07 -5.02 17.31
C LEU A 202 -1.14 -6.21 17.06
N ALA A 203 -0.42 -6.67 18.09
CA ALA A 203 0.49 -7.80 18.00
C ALA A 203 -0.22 -9.13 17.70
N ALA A 204 -1.40 -9.36 18.31
CA ALA A 204 -2.23 -10.52 18.03
C ALA A 204 -2.72 -10.51 16.57
N PHE A 205 -3.15 -9.35 16.08
CA PHE A 205 -3.60 -9.20 14.70
C PHE A 205 -2.48 -9.45 13.69
N ASP A 206 -1.29 -8.87 13.89
CA ASP A 206 -0.10 -9.11 13.06
C ASP A 206 0.22 -10.61 12.96
N ARG A 207 0.21 -11.31 14.10
CA ARG A 207 0.50 -12.75 14.15
C ARG A 207 -0.52 -13.55 13.37
N VAL A 208 -1.82 -13.32 13.59
CA VAL A 208 -2.89 -14.06 12.89
C VAL A 208 -2.90 -13.73 11.39
N ALA A 209 -2.57 -12.49 11.01
CA ALA A 209 -2.38 -12.12 9.61
C ALA A 209 -1.24 -12.90 8.96
N ALA A 210 -0.10 -13.05 9.64
CA ALA A 210 1.03 -13.83 9.17
C ALA A 210 0.73 -15.33 9.07
N GLU A 211 0.01 -15.90 10.04
CA GLU A 211 -0.41 -17.32 10.04
C GLU A 211 -1.31 -17.68 8.84
N ASN A 212 -2.08 -16.70 8.34
CA ASN A 212 -3.00 -16.86 7.21
C ASN A 212 -2.45 -16.31 5.89
N ALA A 213 -1.17 -15.91 5.85
CA ALA A 213 -0.58 -15.28 4.69
C ALA A 213 -0.31 -16.28 3.57
N ILE A 214 -0.53 -15.83 2.34
CA ILE A 214 -0.05 -16.49 1.13
C ILE A 214 1.06 -15.66 0.52
N SER A 215 2.09 -16.31 -0.01
CA SER A 215 3.10 -15.65 -0.84
C SER A 215 2.60 -15.56 -2.28
N LEU A 216 2.78 -14.40 -2.90
CA LEU A 216 2.64 -14.24 -4.33
C LEU A 216 4.01 -14.33 -4.98
N GLU A 217 4.19 -15.33 -5.83
CA GLU A 217 5.34 -15.38 -6.73
C GLU A 217 5.35 -14.13 -7.61
N GLN A 218 6.48 -13.42 -7.62
CA GLN A 218 6.65 -12.19 -8.36
C GLN A 218 7.81 -12.32 -9.34
N GLU A 219 7.52 -12.08 -10.62
CA GLU A 219 8.51 -12.04 -11.69
C GLU A 219 8.45 -10.68 -12.41
N PRO A 220 9.56 -10.23 -13.03
CA PRO A 220 9.52 -9.08 -13.93
C PRO A 220 8.43 -9.23 -15.00
N GLY A 221 7.54 -8.24 -15.08
CA GLY A 221 6.37 -8.24 -15.96
C GLY A 221 5.06 -8.68 -15.31
N ASP A 222 5.08 -9.13 -14.06
CA ASP A 222 3.86 -9.38 -13.30
C ASP A 222 3.19 -8.07 -12.86
N MET A 223 1.87 -8.03 -13.01
CA MET A 223 1.02 -6.95 -12.51
C MET A 223 -0.02 -7.53 -11.56
N HIS A 224 0.17 -7.28 -10.27
CA HIS A 224 -0.71 -7.75 -9.20
C HIS A 224 -1.82 -6.73 -8.93
N PHE A 225 -3.04 -7.22 -8.81
CA PHE A 225 -4.21 -6.43 -8.43
C PHE A 225 -4.84 -7.05 -7.20
N PHE A 226 -5.15 -6.24 -6.19
CA PHE A 226 -5.83 -6.71 -4.99
C PHE A 226 -6.76 -5.67 -4.38
N ASN A 227 -7.85 -6.15 -3.82
CA ASN A 227 -8.84 -5.38 -3.08
C ASN A 227 -8.28 -5.08 -1.69
N ASN A 228 -7.88 -3.83 -1.50
CA ASN A 228 -7.18 -3.36 -0.32
C ASN A 228 -8.09 -3.25 0.92
N LEU A 229 -9.42 -3.25 0.72
CA LEU A 229 -10.40 -3.29 1.81
C LEU A 229 -10.61 -4.72 2.36
N ALA A 230 -10.33 -5.74 1.54
CA ALA A 230 -10.54 -7.15 1.84
C ALA A 230 -9.25 -7.90 2.22
N LEU A 231 -8.10 -7.40 1.77
CA LEU A 231 -6.81 -8.05 1.90
C LEU A 231 -5.81 -7.11 2.55
N LEU A 232 -5.06 -7.65 3.51
CA LEU A 232 -3.83 -7.06 4.01
C LEU A 232 -2.69 -7.48 3.09
N HIS A 233 -1.67 -6.64 2.96
CA HIS A 233 -0.47 -6.97 2.23
C HIS A 233 0.79 -6.61 3.01
N SER A 234 1.86 -7.35 2.76
CA SER A 234 3.16 -7.16 3.40
C SER A 234 4.28 -7.51 2.42
N ARG A 235 5.50 -7.14 2.79
CA ARG A 235 6.70 -7.44 1.99
C ARG A 235 7.85 -7.87 2.88
N SER A 236 8.56 -8.93 2.50
CA SER A 236 9.82 -9.27 3.17
C SER A 236 10.88 -8.17 2.96
N ALA A 237 11.92 -8.18 3.82
CA ALA A 237 13.12 -7.39 3.57
C ALA A 237 13.79 -7.88 2.28
N PHE A 238 14.57 -7.01 1.64
CA PHE A 238 15.26 -7.37 0.40
C PHE A 238 16.67 -6.78 0.35
N CYS A 239 17.48 -7.34 -0.55
CA CYS A 239 18.79 -6.83 -0.89
C CYS A 239 18.90 -6.72 -2.41
N ASP A 240 19.13 -5.50 -2.87
CA ASP A 240 19.37 -5.22 -4.28
C ASP A 240 20.78 -5.64 -4.70
N GLY A 241 20.89 -6.13 -5.93
CA GLY A 241 22.19 -6.39 -6.55
C GLY A 241 22.83 -5.12 -7.12
N LYS A 242 24.04 -5.28 -7.66
CA LYS A 242 24.80 -4.18 -8.28
C LYS A 242 24.21 -3.74 -9.61
N ASP A 243 23.69 -4.68 -10.39
CA ASP A 243 23.11 -4.40 -11.71
C ASP A 243 21.67 -3.90 -11.57
N GLN A 244 21.29 -2.94 -12.42
CA GLN A 244 19.94 -2.36 -12.43
C GLN A 244 18.84 -3.43 -12.63
N ALA A 245 19.14 -4.50 -13.36
CA ALA A 245 18.20 -5.60 -13.62
C ALA A 245 17.79 -6.38 -12.36
N VAL A 246 18.57 -6.29 -11.28
CA VAL A 246 18.33 -6.96 -9.98
C VAL A 246 18.18 -5.94 -8.85
N GLN A 247 17.79 -4.72 -9.20
CA GLN A 247 17.31 -3.71 -8.27
C GLN A 247 15.80 -3.72 -8.30
N ARG A 248 15.16 -3.91 -7.16
CA ARG A 248 13.71 -4.04 -7.07
C ARG A 248 13.03 -2.76 -7.50
N HIS A 249 12.22 -2.83 -8.55
CA HIS A 249 11.46 -1.69 -9.05
C HIS A 249 10.04 -2.11 -9.40
N LEU A 250 9.08 -1.54 -8.68
CA LEU A 250 7.67 -1.66 -9.00
C LEU A 250 7.07 -0.27 -9.18
N THR A 251 5.97 -0.17 -9.93
CA THR A 251 5.07 0.99 -9.88
C THR A 251 3.77 0.63 -9.18
N ARG A 252 3.19 1.58 -8.45
CA ARG A 252 1.94 1.41 -7.70
C ARG A 252 0.88 2.42 -8.10
N LEU A 253 -0.30 1.91 -8.40
CA LEU A 253 -1.54 2.68 -8.50
C LEU A 253 -2.48 2.26 -7.38
N ILE A 254 -3.16 3.24 -6.80
CA ILE A 254 -4.36 3.01 -5.99
C ILE A 254 -5.56 3.43 -6.85
N PHE A 255 -6.58 2.58 -6.94
CA PHE A 255 -7.68 2.79 -7.88
C PHE A 255 -9.02 2.33 -7.33
N ARG A 256 -10.09 2.86 -7.90
CA ARG A 256 -11.48 2.55 -7.61
C ARG A 256 -12.16 2.08 -8.89
N ASN A 257 -13.05 1.10 -8.73
CA ASN A 257 -14.07 0.76 -9.70
C ASN A 257 -15.41 1.25 -9.15
N SER A 258 -16.03 2.25 -9.76
CA SER A 258 -17.27 2.87 -9.28
C SER A 258 -18.50 1.96 -9.41
N GLU A 259 -18.44 0.93 -10.26
CA GLU A 259 -19.53 -0.03 -10.46
C GLU A 259 -19.51 -1.17 -9.43
N LEU A 260 -18.34 -1.73 -9.17
CA LEU A 260 -18.16 -2.93 -8.35
C LEU A 260 -17.42 -2.70 -7.02
N GLY A 261 -16.86 -1.50 -6.84
CA GLY A 261 -16.18 -1.09 -5.62
C GLY A 261 -17.10 -1.20 -4.41
N TRP A 262 -16.48 -1.42 -3.24
CA TRP A 262 -17.24 -1.56 -2.00
C TRP A 262 -17.64 -0.19 -1.46
N GLU A 263 -18.77 -0.14 -0.76
CA GLU A 263 -19.16 1.04 -0.01
C GLU A 263 -18.10 1.33 1.06
N ILE A 264 -17.63 2.58 1.09
CA ILE A 264 -16.63 3.02 2.05
C ILE A 264 -17.33 3.39 3.37
N PRO A 265 -16.89 2.85 4.53
CA PRO A 265 -17.42 3.22 5.83
C PRO A 265 -17.44 4.75 6.03
N ARG A 266 -18.50 5.27 6.65
CA ARG A 266 -18.73 6.73 6.79
C ARG A 266 -17.56 7.47 7.43
N ASP A 267 -16.94 6.88 8.45
CA ASP A 267 -15.81 7.50 9.16
C ASP A 267 -14.54 7.58 8.29
N LEU A 268 -14.44 6.77 7.24
CA LEU A 268 -13.33 6.79 6.28
C LEU A 268 -13.59 7.73 5.10
N LEU A 269 -14.85 8.07 4.80
CA LEU A 269 -15.23 8.86 3.62
C LEU A 269 -14.49 10.21 3.49
N PRO A 270 -14.33 11.04 4.54
CA PRO A 270 -13.62 12.31 4.40
C PRO A 270 -12.18 12.14 3.90
N ASN A 271 -11.49 11.09 4.38
CA ASN A 271 -10.15 10.76 3.93
C ASN A 271 -10.16 10.20 2.51
N TRP A 272 -11.14 9.36 2.17
CA TRP A 272 -11.26 8.80 0.82
C TRP A 272 -11.54 9.86 -0.25
N SER A 273 -12.45 10.81 0.01
CA SER A 273 -12.74 11.89 -0.94
C SER A 273 -11.50 12.73 -1.26
N LYS A 274 -10.63 12.99 -0.26
CA LYS A 274 -9.35 13.68 -0.49
C LYS A 274 -8.48 13.00 -1.56
N TYR A 275 -8.57 11.68 -1.69
CA TYR A 275 -7.75 10.93 -2.64
C TYR A 275 -8.37 10.82 -4.03
N TYR A 276 -9.69 10.80 -4.15
CA TYR A 276 -10.39 10.50 -5.40
C TYR A 276 -11.16 11.68 -6.02
N ASP A 277 -11.44 12.74 -5.26
CA ASP A 277 -12.20 13.91 -5.71
C ASP A 277 -11.30 14.95 -6.39
N HIS A 278 -10.81 14.59 -7.58
CA HIS A 278 -9.98 15.46 -8.41
C HIS A 278 -10.23 15.22 -9.90
N ALA A 279 -9.84 16.20 -10.71
CA ALA A 279 -9.90 16.11 -12.16
C ALA A 279 -8.71 15.28 -12.69
N ARG A 280 -8.91 14.46 -13.73
CA ARG A 280 -7.85 13.58 -14.26
C ARG A 280 -6.62 14.33 -14.76
N GLU A 281 -6.80 15.59 -15.16
CA GLU A 281 -5.74 16.46 -15.69
C GLU A 281 -4.67 16.80 -14.65
N ILE A 282 -4.97 16.67 -13.35
CA ILE A 282 -3.99 16.89 -12.28
C ILE A 282 -3.26 15.61 -11.88
N GLU A 283 -3.62 14.47 -12.45
CA GLU A 283 -2.97 13.19 -12.16
C GLU A 283 -1.58 13.15 -12.79
N HIS A 284 -0.57 13.23 -11.93
CA HIS A 284 0.83 13.09 -12.32
C HIS A 284 1.29 11.63 -12.22
N SER A 285 2.01 11.15 -13.23
CA SER A 285 2.69 9.85 -13.22
C SER A 285 4.14 10.08 -13.66
N PRO A 286 5.08 10.27 -12.71
CA PRO A 286 6.46 10.58 -13.03
C PRO A 286 7.08 9.46 -13.86
N GLU A 287 7.87 9.80 -14.89
CA GLU A 287 8.51 8.80 -15.76
C GLU A 287 9.60 8.01 -15.02
N GLU A 288 10.29 8.68 -14.11
CA GLU A 288 11.33 8.11 -13.30
C GLU A 288 10.99 8.28 -11.82
N PRO A 289 11.47 7.36 -10.97
CA PRO A 289 11.50 7.57 -9.53
C PRO A 289 12.11 8.95 -9.22
N HIS A 290 11.58 9.64 -8.22
CA HIS A 290 12.13 10.92 -7.79
C HIS A 290 13.64 10.78 -7.59
N PRO A 291 14.48 11.76 -7.99
CA PRO A 291 15.93 11.61 -8.23
C PRO A 291 16.74 11.03 -7.05
N TRP A 292 16.15 10.99 -5.87
CA TRP A 292 16.66 10.38 -4.64
C TRP A 292 16.52 8.85 -4.62
N ALA A 293 15.76 8.25 -5.53
CA ALA A 293 15.37 6.85 -5.51
C ALA A 293 16.31 5.90 -6.28
N PHE A 294 17.19 6.42 -7.14
CA PHE A 294 18.13 5.63 -7.94
C PHE A 294 19.51 6.30 -8.05
N SER A 295 19.97 7.03 -7.03
CA SER A 295 21.34 7.57 -7.05
C SER A 295 22.36 6.47 -6.77
N LEU A 296 22.70 5.70 -7.81
CA LEU A 296 23.90 4.86 -7.88
C LEU A 296 24.96 5.42 -8.85
N GLU A 297 24.79 6.66 -9.31
CA GLU A 297 25.83 7.33 -10.07
C GLU A 297 26.90 7.91 -9.14
N GLY A 298 27.90 7.06 -8.87
CA GLY A 298 29.27 7.55 -8.83
C GLY A 298 29.60 8.18 -10.19
N HIS A 299 29.51 9.50 -10.26
CA HIS A 299 30.29 10.28 -11.21
C HIS A 299 31.58 10.70 -10.51
N ASP A 300 32.67 10.03 -10.90
CA ASP A 300 34.09 10.27 -10.66
C ASP A 300 34.57 10.60 -9.24
#